data_AF-A0A3N2K9A5-F1
#
_entry.id   AF-A0A3N2K9A5-F1
#
_cell.length_a   1.000
_cell.length_b   1.000
_cell.length_c   1.000
_cell.angle_alpha   90.00
_cell.angle_beta   90.00
_cell.angle_gamma   90.00
#
_symmetry.space_group_name_H-M   'P 1'
#
loop_
_entity.id
_entity.type
_entity.pdbx_description
1 polymer ?
#
loop_
_entity_poly.entity_id
_entity_poly.type
_entity_poly.pdbx_seq_one_letter_code
_entity_poly.pdbx_strand_id
1 'polypeptide(L)'
;MFDAAAAAYVQNRDRSAMDCVVYHSRLYVTKDFAKSVSTTYDQAGMGECGYYDEPFSEIDWLIVEDSTKTILDYQCVMATTDYHGRKWTVWFTPEIPLTDGPWKFCGLPGLIMEASEPSGQHCFTVTGIETSSQPIFPVFNTEYEKMNRIDMLKAYAAYRKGSAAYSRAMIMDTPDGSKVEMDAPLPPKSNTQNIDFPETDYH
;
A
#
# COMPACT_ATOMS: atom_id res chain seq x y z
N MET A 1 -14.59 17.91 -9.36
CA MET A 1 -13.22 18.01 -9.94
C MET A 1 -12.72 16.62 -10.35
N PHE A 2 -12.79 15.63 -9.45
CA PHE A 2 -12.48 14.23 -9.76
C PHE A 2 -13.34 13.61 -10.87
N ASP A 3 -14.67 13.80 -10.87
CA ASP A 3 -15.54 13.24 -11.94
C ASP A 3 -15.19 13.75 -13.35
N ALA A 4 -14.78 15.02 -13.46
CA ALA A 4 -14.34 15.61 -14.72
C ALA A 4 -12.98 15.07 -15.15
N ALA A 5 -12.06 14.87 -14.21
CA ALA A 5 -10.76 14.25 -14.44
C ALA A 5 -10.88 12.77 -14.83
N ALA A 6 -11.76 12.02 -14.17
CA ALA A 6 -12.06 10.63 -14.46
C ALA A 6 -12.73 10.46 -15.83
N ALA A 7 -13.70 11.31 -16.17
CA ALA A 7 -14.32 11.32 -17.49
C ALA A 7 -13.31 11.64 -18.60
N ALA A 8 -12.42 12.62 -18.39
CA ALA A 8 -11.36 12.97 -19.33
C ALA A 8 -10.35 11.82 -19.52
N TYR A 9 -9.97 11.13 -18.45
CA TYR A 9 -9.13 9.94 -18.52
C TYR A 9 -9.82 8.79 -19.29
N VAL A 10 -11.09 8.49 -19.00
CA VAL A 10 -11.81 7.39 -19.65
C VAL A 10 -12.00 7.63 -21.15
N GLN A 11 -12.22 8.89 -21.57
CA GLN A 11 -12.40 9.24 -22.98
C GLN A 11 -11.07 9.37 -23.73
N ASN A 12 -10.07 10.04 -23.13
CA ASN A 12 -8.88 10.49 -23.86
C ASN A 12 -7.57 9.88 -23.36
N ARG A 13 -7.61 9.05 -22.31
CA ARG A 13 -6.44 8.52 -21.58
C ARG A 13 -5.45 9.59 -21.12
N ASP A 14 -5.92 10.82 -20.91
CA ASP A 14 -5.12 11.92 -20.38
C ASP A 14 -4.94 11.76 -18.86
N ARG A 15 -3.69 11.54 -18.46
CA ARG A 15 -3.30 11.32 -17.05
C ARG A 15 -3.02 12.60 -16.29
N SER A 16 -2.72 13.70 -16.98
CA SER A 16 -2.38 14.97 -16.34
C SER A 16 -3.57 15.54 -15.54
N ALA A 17 -4.79 15.20 -15.96
CA ALA A 17 -6.02 15.54 -15.24
C ALA A 17 -6.20 14.77 -13.93
N MET A 18 -5.60 13.58 -13.79
CA MET A 18 -5.65 12.77 -12.57
C MET A 18 -4.53 13.14 -11.58
N ASP A 19 -3.38 13.60 -12.07
CA ASP A 19 -2.21 13.95 -11.24
C ASP A 19 -2.50 15.06 -10.22
N CYS A 20 -3.47 15.94 -10.48
CA CYS A 20 -3.88 16.99 -9.56
C CYS A 20 -4.86 16.54 -8.47
N VAL A 21 -5.42 15.33 -8.57
CA VAL A 21 -6.45 14.81 -7.66
C VAL A 21 -5.99 13.56 -6.91
N VAL A 22 -5.02 12.81 -7.43
CA VAL A 22 -4.53 11.57 -6.84
C VAL A 22 -3.18 11.81 -6.15
N TYR A 23 -3.10 11.50 -4.85
CA TYR A 23 -1.85 11.58 -4.09
C TYR A 23 -0.78 10.66 -4.70
N HIS A 24 0.48 11.12 -4.79
CA HIS A 24 1.60 10.41 -5.45
C HIS A 24 2.13 9.18 -4.67
N SER A 25 1.30 8.56 -3.82
CA SER A 25 1.57 7.19 -3.37
C SER A 25 1.35 6.26 -4.56
N ARG A 26 2.32 5.39 -4.86
CA ARG A 26 2.18 4.36 -5.88
C ARG A 26 1.43 3.13 -5.36
N LEU A 27 1.25 3.02 -4.04
CA LEU A 27 0.52 1.92 -3.42
C LEU A 27 -0.99 2.15 -3.55
N TYR A 28 -1.65 1.30 -4.31
CA TYR A 28 -3.10 1.16 -4.36
C TYR A 28 -3.48 -0.26 -3.99
N VAL A 29 -4.51 -0.41 -3.17
CA VAL A 29 -5.10 -1.71 -2.85
C VAL A 29 -6.58 -1.64 -3.21
N THR A 30 -7.01 -2.52 -4.11
CA THR A 30 -8.43 -2.72 -4.42
C THR A 30 -8.89 -4.03 -3.84
N LYS A 31 -10.17 -4.11 -3.44
CA LYS A 31 -10.76 -5.29 -2.80
C LYS A 31 -12.04 -5.66 -3.53
N ASP A 32 -12.06 -6.85 -4.12
CA ASP A 32 -13.23 -7.44 -4.75
C ASP A 32 -13.89 -8.40 -3.75
N PHE A 33 -14.89 -7.91 -3.01
CA PHE A 33 -15.60 -8.69 -2.00
C PHE A 33 -16.38 -9.86 -2.59
N ALA A 34 -16.85 -9.76 -3.84
CA ALA A 34 -17.57 -10.85 -4.49
C ALA A 34 -16.64 -12.04 -4.80
N LYS A 35 -15.35 -11.77 -5.07
CA LYS A 35 -14.32 -12.79 -5.28
C LYS A 35 -13.49 -13.11 -4.05
N SER A 36 -13.61 -12.30 -2.99
CA SER A 36 -12.76 -12.36 -1.80
C SER A 36 -11.26 -12.27 -2.14
N VAL A 37 -10.90 -11.34 -3.03
CA VAL A 37 -9.53 -11.11 -3.49
C VAL A 37 -9.20 -9.62 -3.38
N SER A 38 -8.01 -9.32 -2.88
CA SER A 38 -7.40 -7.99 -2.96
C SER A 38 -6.36 -7.96 -4.07
N THR A 39 -6.30 -6.87 -4.82
CA THR A 39 -5.24 -6.61 -5.79
C THR A 39 -4.42 -5.43 -5.30
N THR A 40 -3.12 -5.64 -5.12
CA THR A 40 -2.17 -4.59 -4.74
C THR A 40 -1.40 -4.14 -5.95
N TYR A 41 -1.33 -2.83 -6.16
CA TYR A 41 -0.53 -2.16 -7.17
C TYR A 41 0.52 -1.33 -6.46
N ASP A 42 1.79 -1.47 -6.80
CA ASP A 42 2.85 -0.64 -6.24
C ASP A 42 4.07 -0.57 -7.17
N GLN A 43 5.07 0.21 -6.77
CA GLN A 43 6.38 0.24 -7.39
C GLN A 43 7.13 -1.08 -7.16
N ALA A 44 7.67 -1.65 -8.24
CA ALA A 44 8.57 -2.80 -8.17
C ALA A 44 10.04 -2.35 -8.21
N GLY A 45 10.34 -1.27 -8.95
CA GLY A 45 11.71 -0.85 -9.20
C GLY A 45 11.80 0.56 -9.78
N MET A 46 12.91 0.87 -10.45
CA MET A 46 13.10 2.18 -11.07
C MET A 46 12.24 2.28 -12.33
N GLY A 47 11.10 2.96 -12.23
CA GLY A 47 10.14 3.10 -13.34
C GLY A 47 9.23 1.87 -13.52
N GLU A 48 9.58 0.73 -12.95
CA GLU A 48 8.77 -0.49 -12.97
C GLU A 48 7.68 -0.45 -11.91
N CYS A 49 6.46 -0.75 -12.33
CA CYS A 49 5.27 -0.85 -11.50
C CYS A 49 4.66 -2.24 -11.69
N GLY A 50 4.24 -2.85 -10.59
CA GLY A 50 3.70 -4.21 -10.60
C GLY A 50 2.37 -4.30 -9.88
N TYR A 51 1.64 -5.38 -10.15
CA TYR A 51 0.50 -5.76 -9.35
C TYR A 51 0.46 -7.27 -9.08
N TYR A 52 -0.18 -7.63 -7.97
CA TYR A 52 -0.45 -9.01 -7.61
C TYR A 52 -1.78 -9.14 -6.86
N ASP A 53 -2.34 -10.34 -6.91
CA ASP A 53 -3.60 -10.69 -6.27
C ASP A 53 -3.33 -11.51 -5.01
N GLU A 54 -4.13 -11.29 -3.97
CA GLU A 54 -4.07 -12.02 -2.70
C GLU A 54 -5.49 -12.36 -2.26
N PRO A 55 -5.81 -13.62 -1.92
CA PRO A 55 -7.12 -13.97 -1.39
C PRO A 55 -7.25 -13.47 0.06
N PHE A 56 -8.45 -13.03 0.44
CA PHE A 56 -8.71 -12.56 1.81
C PHE A 56 -8.44 -13.64 2.87
N SER A 57 -8.51 -14.91 2.47
CA SER A 57 -8.24 -16.07 3.34
C SER A 57 -6.77 -16.18 3.79
N GLU A 58 -5.85 -15.39 3.24
CA GLU A 58 -4.48 -15.32 3.76
C GLU A 58 -4.39 -14.63 5.13
N ILE A 59 -5.39 -13.83 5.51
CA ILE A 59 -5.43 -13.16 6.81
C ILE A 59 -6.24 -14.02 7.78
N ASP A 60 -5.56 -14.63 8.75
CA ASP A 60 -6.18 -15.43 9.81
C ASP A 60 -6.32 -14.62 11.10
N TRP A 61 -7.51 -14.10 11.35
CA TRP A 61 -7.78 -13.25 12.50
C TRP A 61 -8.05 -14.04 13.77
N LEU A 62 -7.25 -13.78 14.80
CA LEU A 62 -7.57 -14.16 16.16
C LEU A 62 -8.30 -13.01 16.86
N ILE A 63 -9.61 -13.15 17.01
CA ILE A 63 -10.42 -12.22 17.81
C ILE A 63 -10.07 -12.41 19.28
N VAL A 64 -9.77 -11.31 19.97
CA VAL A 64 -9.49 -11.33 21.40
C VAL A 64 -10.77 -10.97 22.13
N GLU A 65 -11.47 -12.00 22.59
CA GLU A 65 -12.72 -11.85 23.36
C GLU A 65 -12.52 -10.95 24.60
N ASP A 66 -13.60 -10.30 25.04
CA ASP A 66 -13.63 -9.33 26.15
C ASP A 66 -12.77 -8.06 26.01
N SER A 67 -12.09 -7.88 24.88
CA SER A 67 -11.42 -6.61 24.57
C SER A 67 -12.43 -5.56 24.11
N THR A 68 -12.38 -4.38 24.72
CA THR A 68 -13.26 -3.26 24.37
C THR A 68 -12.48 -1.97 24.29
N LYS A 69 -12.68 -1.21 23.22
CA LYS A 69 -12.16 0.15 23.06
C LYS A 69 -13.19 0.99 22.33
N THR A 70 -13.39 2.24 22.76
CA THR A 70 -14.23 3.19 22.03
C THR A 70 -13.38 3.99 21.05
N ILE A 71 -13.79 4.02 19.77
CA ILE A 71 -13.14 4.83 18.71
C ILE A 71 -14.24 5.57 17.93
N LEU A 72 -14.17 6.91 17.89
CA LEU A 72 -15.20 7.76 17.29
C LEU A 72 -16.63 7.40 17.76
N ASP A 73 -16.78 7.12 19.06
CA ASP A 73 -18.02 6.69 19.72
C ASP A 73 -18.53 5.28 19.36
N TYR A 74 -17.81 4.51 18.55
CA TYR A 74 -18.12 3.10 18.27
C TYR A 74 -17.39 2.16 19.23
N GLN A 75 -18.10 1.14 19.71
CA GLN A 75 -17.50 0.04 20.43
C GLN A 75 -16.73 -0.86 19.47
N CYS A 76 -15.45 -1.05 19.77
CA CYS A 76 -14.54 -1.84 18.99
C CYS A 76 -14.04 -3.04 19.79
N VAL A 77 -13.86 -4.15 19.09
CA VAL A 77 -13.24 -5.39 19.57
C VAL A 77 -11.85 -5.51 18.95
N MET A 78 -10.91 -6.02 19.72
CA MET A 78 -9.56 -6.26 19.25
C MET A 78 -9.47 -7.58 18.49
N ALA A 79 -8.71 -7.58 17.41
CA ALA A 79 -8.23 -8.80 16.77
C ALA A 79 -6.73 -8.70 16.51
N THR A 80 -6.08 -9.84 16.39
CA THR A 80 -4.66 -9.92 16.04
C THR A 80 -4.44 -10.90 14.91
N THR A 81 -3.42 -10.66 14.09
CA THR A 81 -2.98 -11.58 13.04
C THR A 81 -1.46 -11.51 12.91
N ASP A 82 -0.86 -12.58 12.42
CA ASP A 82 0.44 -12.50 11.76
C ASP A 82 0.19 -12.47 10.26
N TYR A 83 0.63 -11.41 9.58
CA TYR A 83 0.39 -11.23 8.16
C TYR A 83 1.65 -10.69 7.50
N HIS A 84 2.15 -11.44 6.51
CA HIS A 84 3.37 -11.16 5.74
C HIS A 84 4.57 -10.79 6.60
N GLY A 85 4.78 -11.56 7.66
CA GLY A 85 5.93 -11.45 8.55
C GLY A 85 5.81 -10.37 9.62
N ARG A 86 4.66 -9.69 9.73
CA ARG A 86 4.38 -8.74 10.82
C ARG A 86 3.18 -9.17 11.64
N LYS A 87 3.32 -9.04 12.95
CA LYS A 87 2.19 -9.10 13.87
C LYS A 87 1.43 -7.78 13.84
N TRP A 88 0.13 -7.87 13.67
CA TRP A 88 -0.78 -6.72 13.69
C TRP A 88 -1.78 -6.86 14.82
N THR A 89 -2.05 -5.74 15.48
CA THR A 89 -3.16 -5.56 16.40
C THR A 89 -4.13 -4.57 15.77
N VAL A 90 -5.38 -4.98 15.60
CA VAL A 90 -6.43 -4.16 15.02
C VAL A 90 -7.62 -4.03 15.96
N TRP A 91 -8.34 -2.92 15.84
CA TRP A 91 -9.61 -2.70 16.51
C TRP A 91 -10.69 -2.52 15.45
N PHE A 92 -11.72 -3.34 15.49
CA PHE A 92 -12.83 -3.30 14.53
C PHE A 92 -14.16 -3.12 15.25
N THR A 93 -15.12 -2.44 14.60
CA THR A 93 -16.47 -2.27 15.14
C THR A 93 -17.50 -3.07 14.35
N PRO A 94 -18.24 -4.00 14.98
CA PRO A 94 -19.35 -4.71 14.34
C PRO A 94 -20.58 -3.83 14.11
N GLU A 95 -20.63 -2.62 14.69
CA GLU A 95 -21.72 -1.65 14.49
C GLU A 95 -21.77 -1.12 13.05
N ILE A 96 -20.62 -1.13 12.36
CA ILE A 96 -20.53 -0.86 10.92
C ILE A 96 -20.22 -2.20 10.24
N PRO A 97 -21.23 -2.89 9.66
CA PRO A 97 -21.09 -4.25 9.14
C PRO A 97 -20.41 -4.27 7.76
N LEU A 98 -19.28 -3.58 7.62
CA LEU A 98 -18.41 -3.59 6.45
C LEU A 98 -17.15 -4.36 6.81
N THR A 99 -16.89 -5.48 6.14
CA THR A 99 -15.75 -6.36 6.43
C THR A 99 -14.45 -5.84 5.80
N ASP A 100 -14.15 -4.56 6.03
CA ASP A 100 -13.08 -3.81 5.37
C ASP A 100 -12.19 -3.06 6.38
N GLY A 101 -11.11 -2.48 5.91
CA GLY A 101 -10.10 -1.81 6.72
C GLY A 101 -9.00 -1.12 5.91
N PRO A 102 -8.10 -0.40 6.60
CA PRO A 102 -6.98 0.27 5.95
C PRO A 102 -6.00 -0.75 5.34
N TRP A 103 -5.20 -0.28 4.38
CA TRP A 103 -4.20 -1.09 3.69
C TRP A 103 -4.85 -2.35 3.08
N LYS A 104 -4.38 -3.55 3.45
CA LYS A 104 -4.86 -4.83 2.94
C LYS A 104 -5.89 -5.51 3.86
N PHE A 105 -6.11 -4.97 5.06
CA PHE A 105 -6.92 -5.66 6.08
C PHE A 105 -8.39 -5.76 5.69
N CYS A 106 -8.96 -6.94 5.81
CA CYS A 106 -10.36 -7.25 5.54
C CYS A 106 -10.75 -8.55 6.24
N GLY A 107 -12.04 -8.94 6.17
CA GLY A 107 -12.51 -10.26 6.61
C GLY A 107 -12.97 -10.35 8.08
N LEU A 108 -12.81 -9.29 8.88
CA LEU A 108 -13.45 -9.19 10.19
C LEU A 108 -14.93 -8.84 10.05
N PRO A 109 -15.81 -9.26 10.97
CA PRO A 109 -17.24 -8.96 10.94
C PRO A 109 -17.54 -7.53 11.42
N GLY A 110 -16.91 -6.54 10.78
CA GLY A 110 -17.02 -5.13 11.10
C GLY A 110 -15.87 -4.31 10.54
N LEU A 111 -16.03 -2.99 10.53
CA LEU A 111 -15.04 -2.06 9.97
C LEU A 111 -13.83 -1.95 10.88
N ILE A 112 -12.62 -2.13 10.34
CA ILE A 112 -11.37 -1.91 11.07
C ILE A 112 -11.14 -0.40 11.22
N MET A 113 -11.17 0.06 12.46
CA MET A 113 -11.08 1.46 12.85
C MET A 113 -9.64 1.87 13.18
N GLU A 114 -8.83 0.92 13.65
CA GLU A 114 -7.43 1.14 13.98
C GLU A 114 -6.62 -0.13 13.70
N ALA A 115 -5.38 0.04 13.24
CA ALA A 115 -4.43 -1.04 13.04
C ALA A 115 -3.02 -0.56 13.37
N SER A 116 -2.27 -1.34 14.14
CA SER A 116 -0.88 -1.01 14.50
C SER A 116 -0.03 -2.27 14.63
N GLU A 117 1.26 -2.12 14.35
CA GLU A 117 2.26 -3.14 14.62
C GLU A 117 3.08 -2.79 15.89
N PRO A 118 3.69 -3.78 16.57
CA PRO A 118 4.31 -3.58 17.89
C PRO A 118 5.35 -2.47 18.03
N SER A 119 6.07 -2.15 16.95
CA SER A 119 7.10 -1.10 16.98
C SER A 119 6.53 0.31 16.79
N GLY A 120 5.26 0.43 16.42
CA GLY A 120 4.58 1.70 16.18
C GLY A 120 5.04 2.45 14.92
N GLN A 121 5.88 1.85 14.08
CA GLN A 121 6.32 2.38 12.79
C GLN A 121 5.15 2.50 11.81
N HIS A 122 4.24 1.53 11.84
CA HIS A 122 3.04 1.52 10.99
C HIS A 122 1.79 1.54 11.85
N CYS A 123 1.00 2.59 11.69
CA CYS A 123 -0.26 2.78 12.40
C CYS A 123 -1.29 3.43 11.47
N PHE A 124 -2.50 2.91 11.53
CA PHE A 124 -3.67 3.45 10.86
C PHE A 124 -4.72 3.74 11.93
N THR A 125 -5.27 4.94 11.90
CA THR A 125 -6.34 5.35 12.83
C THR A 125 -7.38 6.14 12.06
N VAL A 126 -8.63 5.72 12.18
CA VAL A 126 -9.75 6.45 11.62
C VAL A 126 -9.88 7.82 12.28
N THR A 127 -10.04 8.86 11.47
CA THR A 127 -10.21 10.25 11.94
C THR A 127 -11.61 10.79 11.65
N GLY A 128 -12.38 10.13 10.81
CA GLY A 128 -13.75 10.48 10.46
C GLY A 128 -14.38 9.43 9.56
N ILE A 129 -15.72 9.40 9.53
CA ILE A 129 -16.51 8.52 8.66
C ILE A 129 -17.60 9.37 8.04
N GLU A 130 -17.68 9.34 6.71
CA GLU A 130 -18.64 10.10 5.94
C GLU A 130 -19.25 9.21 4.85
N THR A 131 -20.53 9.43 4.56
CA THR A 131 -21.18 8.76 3.42
C THR A 131 -20.92 9.57 2.15
N SER A 132 -20.50 8.89 1.09
CA SER A 132 -20.28 9.51 -0.22
C SER A 132 -21.10 8.79 -1.29
N SER A 133 -21.64 9.57 -2.22
CA SER A 133 -22.26 9.06 -3.46
C SER A 133 -21.25 8.94 -4.60
N GLN A 134 -19.99 9.31 -4.38
CA GLN A 134 -18.95 9.20 -5.40
C GLN A 134 -18.63 7.73 -5.67
N PRO A 135 -18.66 7.30 -6.94
CA PRO A 135 -18.26 5.93 -7.28
C PRO A 135 -16.77 5.72 -7.03
N ILE A 136 -16.43 4.54 -6.50
CA ILE A 136 -15.04 4.08 -6.43
C ILE A 136 -14.66 3.56 -7.80
N PHE A 137 -13.62 4.14 -8.40
CA PHE A 137 -13.11 3.70 -9.69
C PHE A 137 -11.93 2.73 -9.51
N PRO A 138 -11.79 1.73 -10.40
CA PRO A 138 -10.61 0.87 -10.38
C PRO A 138 -9.35 1.64 -10.77
N VAL A 139 -8.19 1.07 -10.43
CA VAL A 139 -6.90 1.60 -10.87
C VAL A 139 -6.81 1.46 -12.39
N PHE A 140 -6.96 2.57 -13.10
CA PHE A 140 -6.79 2.59 -14.54
C PHE A 140 -5.33 2.92 -14.87
N ASN A 141 -4.46 1.93 -14.93
CA ASN A 141 -3.13 2.14 -15.49
C ASN A 141 -2.64 0.89 -16.21
N THR A 142 -2.16 1.07 -17.44
CA THR A 142 -1.54 0.04 -18.28
C THR A 142 -0.08 -0.22 -17.96
N GLU A 143 0.51 0.53 -17.01
CA GLU A 143 1.92 0.39 -16.63
C GLU A 143 2.18 -0.63 -15.53
N TYR A 144 1.13 -1.23 -14.96
CA TYR A 144 1.30 -2.29 -13.96
C TYR A 144 1.38 -3.64 -14.66
N GLU A 145 2.50 -4.33 -14.48
CA GLU A 145 2.65 -5.71 -14.93
C GLU A 145 2.31 -6.69 -13.80
N LYS A 146 1.74 -7.84 -14.14
CA LYS A 146 1.47 -8.86 -13.11
C LYS A 146 2.80 -9.44 -12.64
N MET A 147 3.03 -9.43 -11.33
CA MET A 147 4.29 -9.88 -10.73
C MET A 147 4.03 -10.84 -9.57
N ASN A 148 5.08 -11.56 -9.15
CA ASN A 148 5.06 -12.26 -7.87
C ASN A 148 5.28 -11.26 -6.72
N ARG A 149 4.49 -11.35 -5.65
CA ARG A 149 4.57 -10.45 -4.47
C ARG A 149 5.99 -10.34 -3.91
N ILE A 150 6.62 -11.48 -3.62
CA ILE A 150 7.93 -11.53 -2.95
C ILE A 150 9.01 -10.95 -3.86
N ASP A 151 8.98 -11.28 -5.15
CA ASP A 151 9.94 -10.72 -6.12
C ASP A 151 9.78 -9.21 -6.26
N MET A 152 8.53 -8.73 -6.29
CA MET A 152 8.20 -7.30 -6.35
C MET A 152 8.70 -6.56 -5.10
N LEU A 153 8.45 -7.09 -3.90
CA LEU A 153 8.92 -6.52 -2.64
C LEU A 153 10.46 -6.52 -2.54
N LYS A 154 11.11 -7.60 -2.98
CA LYS A 154 12.58 -7.70 -3.04
C LYS A 154 13.17 -6.66 -3.98
N ALA A 155 12.61 -6.52 -5.18
CA ALA A 155 13.02 -5.51 -6.14
C ALA A 155 12.83 -4.10 -5.56
N TYR A 156 11.71 -3.83 -4.88
CA TYR A 156 11.45 -2.52 -4.31
C TYR A 156 12.39 -2.21 -3.14
N ALA A 157 12.67 -3.20 -2.28
CA ALA A 157 13.64 -3.11 -1.21
C ALA A 157 15.06 -2.82 -1.74
N ALA A 158 15.47 -3.53 -2.79
CA ALA A 158 16.76 -3.32 -3.44
C ALA A 158 16.85 -1.91 -4.04
N TYR A 159 15.79 -1.44 -4.70
CA TYR A 159 15.70 -0.09 -5.22
C TYR A 159 15.78 0.96 -4.11
N ARG A 160 15.03 0.82 -3.00
CA ARG A 160 15.10 1.77 -1.87
C ARG A 160 16.50 1.83 -1.23
N LYS A 161 17.20 0.69 -1.14
CA LYS A 161 18.56 0.61 -0.59
C LYS A 161 19.63 1.15 -1.54
N GLY A 162 19.43 1.01 -2.86
CA GLY A 162 20.45 1.24 -3.89
C GLY A 162 20.13 2.31 -4.93
N SER A 163 19.02 3.05 -4.81
CA SER A 163 18.52 3.98 -5.83
C SER A 163 19.56 5.00 -6.28
N ALA A 164 20.37 5.54 -5.37
CA ALA A 164 21.42 6.51 -5.70
C ALA A 164 22.55 5.89 -6.55
N ALA A 165 22.93 4.63 -6.27
CA ALA A 165 23.94 3.92 -7.06
C ALA A 165 23.39 3.55 -8.45
N TYR A 166 22.12 3.14 -8.50
CA TYR A 166 21.45 2.77 -9.74
C TYR A 166 21.21 3.98 -10.67
N SER A 167 20.71 5.10 -10.12
CA SER A 167 20.58 6.36 -10.85
C SER A 167 21.92 6.90 -11.35
N ARG A 168 22.99 6.79 -10.55
CA ARG A 168 24.34 7.17 -10.98
C ARG A 168 24.81 6.31 -12.15
N ALA A 169 24.58 4.99 -12.13
CA ALA A 169 24.96 4.12 -13.22
C ALA A 169 24.28 4.50 -14.54
N MET A 170 22.98 4.81 -14.49
CA MET A 170 22.21 5.26 -15.66
C MET A 170 22.69 6.63 -16.20
N ILE A 171 23.00 7.59 -15.33
CA ILE A 171 23.49 8.91 -15.75
C ILE A 171 24.91 8.83 -16.36
N MET A 172 25.72 7.87 -15.90
CA MET A 172 27.07 7.63 -16.41
C MET A 172 27.08 6.87 -17.75
N ASP A 173 25.96 6.21 -18.10
CA ASP A 173 25.79 5.44 -19.32
C ASP A 173 25.06 6.27 -20.38
N THR A 174 25.73 7.32 -20.87
CA THR A 174 25.18 8.19 -21.91
C THR A 174 25.29 7.54 -23.29
N PRO A 175 24.29 7.69 -24.18
CA PRO A 175 24.32 7.11 -25.52
C PRO A 175 25.50 7.58 -26.40
N ASP A 176 26.07 8.75 -26.10
CA ASP A 176 27.22 9.33 -26.81
C ASP A 176 28.57 9.00 -26.16
N GLY A 177 28.58 8.22 -25.07
CA GLY A 177 29.78 7.82 -24.33
C GLY A 177 30.39 8.94 -23.48
N SER A 178 29.72 10.09 -23.37
CA SER A 178 30.14 11.20 -22.51
C SER A 178 29.95 10.85 -21.03
N LYS A 179 31.02 10.87 -20.24
CA LYS A 179 30.92 10.59 -18.80
C LYS A 179 30.65 11.89 -18.06
N VAL A 180 29.43 12.05 -17.54
CA VAL A 180 29.15 13.10 -16.55
C VAL A 180 29.69 12.61 -15.22
N GLU A 181 30.89 13.07 -14.83
CA GLU A 181 31.44 12.73 -13.52
C GLU A 181 30.53 13.28 -12.41
N MET A 182 30.12 12.37 -11.54
CA MET A 182 29.27 12.61 -10.40
C MET A 182 29.89 11.87 -9.22
N ASP A 183 29.94 12.55 -8.07
CA ASP A 183 30.50 12.00 -6.84
C ASP A 183 29.89 10.63 -6.52
N ALA A 184 30.66 9.80 -5.84
CA ALA A 184 30.14 8.54 -5.34
C ALA A 184 28.91 8.82 -4.46
N PRO A 185 27.85 7.98 -4.53
CA PRO A 185 26.73 8.13 -3.63
C PRO A 185 27.23 8.10 -2.20
N LEU A 186 26.70 8.99 -1.36
CA LEU A 186 26.94 8.87 0.07
C LEU A 186 26.51 7.45 0.50
N PRO A 187 27.28 6.80 1.40
CA PRO A 187 26.85 5.52 1.93
C PRO A 187 25.42 5.67 2.46
N PRO A 188 24.55 4.68 2.25
CA PRO A 188 23.18 4.76 2.75
C PRO A 188 23.24 5.09 4.24
N LYS A 189 22.51 6.13 4.66
CA LYS A 189 22.42 6.47 6.09
C LYS A 189 22.01 5.19 6.82
N SER A 190 22.76 4.81 7.86
CA SER A 190 22.40 3.62 8.63
C SER A 190 20.96 3.77 9.11
N ASN A 191 20.15 2.74 8.92
CA ASN A 191 18.76 2.71 9.38
C ASN A 191 18.71 2.58 10.91
N THR A 192 19.14 3.60 11.63
CA THR A 192 19.22 3.61 13.11
C THR A 192 17.84 3.45 13.75
N GLN A 193 16.77 3.72 13.01
CA GLN A 193 15.38 3.60 13.43
C GLN A 193 14.76 2.25 13.04
N ASN A 194 15.51 1.36 12.36
CA ASN A 194 15.02 0.07 11.87
C ASN A 194 13.69 0.16 11.11
N ILE A 195 13.50 1.24 10.33
CA ILE A 195 12.31 1.46 9.51
C ILE A 195 12.28 0.46 8.35
N ASP A 196 11.16 -0.23 8.18
CA ASP A 196 10.99 -1.21 7.11
C ASP A 196 9.55 -1.17 6.56
N PHE A 197 9.26 -1.90 5.48
CA PHE A 197 7.95 -1.95 4.84
C PHE A 197 6.87 -2.56 5.76
N PRO A 198 5.57 -2.29 5.55
CA PRO A 198 4.50 -2.99 6.27
C PRO A 198 4.56 -4.52 6.17
N GLU A 199 5.27 -5.06 5.19
CA GLU A 199 5.52 -6.50 4.97
C GLU A 199 7.01 -6.79 5.18
N THR A 200 7.36 -7.91 5.82
CA THR A 200 8.75 -8.28 6.19
C THR A 200 9.12 -9.72 5.84
N ASP A 201 8.23 -10.47 5.22
CA ASP A 201 8.46 -11.85 4.74
C ASP A 201 9.28 -11.92 3.43
N TYR A 202 9.80 -10.79 2.95
CA TYR A 202 10.49 -10.66 1.67
C TYR A 202 12.00 -10.95 1.73
N HIS A 203 12.52 -11.45 2.86
CA HIS A 203 13.95 -11.75 3.05
C HIS A 203 14.37 -13.13 2.56
#